data_AF-A0A507ZYB2-F1
#
_entry.id   AF-A0A507ZYB2-F1
#
_cell.length_a   1.000
_cell.length_b   1.000
_cell.length_c   1.000
_cell.angle_alpha   90.00
_cell.angle_beta   90.00
_cell.angle_gamma   90.00
#
_symmetry.space_group_name_H-M   'P 1'
#
loop_
_entity.id
_entity.type
_entity.pdbx_description
1 polymer ?
#
loop_
_entity_poly.entity_id
_entity_poly.type
_entity_poly.pdbx_seq_one_letter_code
_entity_poly.pdbx_strand_id
1 'polypeptide(L)'
;MPRLGLYDPMYFDLNCEIFYKEINSAGIHKLVSLPPKDIDWNIKKETRITSDYELFKAEAMVDNNKGGKTKLVAWFSPDLPPNFGPGLFNDLPGMITDISVTELQAGIHYSMKAEKITLKNDLSLQIPLKDLEVITDSELQAIFRKMNSNFRPD
;
A
#
# COMPACT_ATOMS: atom_id res chain seq x y z
N MET A 1 -17.43 -12.89 -16.77
CA MET A 1 -18.13 -12.20 -15.66
C MET A 1 -17.49 -10.82 -15.50
N PRO A 2 -18.24 -9.72 -15.53
CA PRO A 2 -17.66 -8.40 -15.25
C PRO A 2 -17.34 -8.36 -13.75
N ARG A 3 -16.07 -8.24 -13.40
CA ARG A 3 -15.63 -8.05 -12.01
C ARG A 3 -16.02 -6.62 -11.61
N LEU A 4 -17.17 -6.44 -10.95
CA LEU A 4 -17.35 -5.31 -10.05
C LEU A 4 -16.49 -5.58 -8.80
N GLY A 5 -15.19 -5.29 -8.90
CA GLY A 5 -14.25 -5.35 -7.78
C GLY A 5 -13.89 -3.94 -7.37
N LEU A 6 -14.29 -3.52 -6.17
CA LEU A 6 -14.04 -2.19 -5.61
C LEU A 6 -12.55 -1.89 -5.34
N TYR A 7 -11.62 -2.78 -5.70
CA TYR A 7 -10.18 -2.56 -5.59
C TYR A 7 -9.43 -3.24 -6.74
N ASP A 8 -8.67 -2.43 -7.46
CA ASP A 8 -7.60 -2.82 -8.37
C ASP A 8 -6.59 -3.76 -7.66
N PRO A 9 -6.23 -4.92 -8.24
CA PRO A 9 -5.23 -5.82 -7.66
C PRO A 9 -3.91 -5.09 -7.37
N MET A 10 -3.32 -5.39 -6.21
CA MET A 10 -2.00 -4.91 -5.81
C MET A 10 -1.10 -6.10 -5.51
N TYR A 11 0.13 -6.03 -6.00
CA TYR A 11 1.17 -7.03 -5.84
C TYR A 11 2.39 -6.37 -5.20
N PHE A 12 3.14 -7.12 -4.38
CA PHE A 12 4.43 -6.70 -3.86
C PHE A 12 5.49 -7.72 -4.28
N ASP A 13 6.51 -7.26 -5.01
CA ASP A 13 7.63 -8.09 -5.42
C ASP A 13 8.70 -8.10 -4.32
N LEU A 14 8.83 -9.23 -3.62
CA LEU A 14 9.79 -9.40 -2.53
C LEU A 14 11.25 -9.36 -2.99
N ASN A 15 11.55 -9.55 -4.28
CA ASN A 15 12.93 -9.55 -4.77
C ASN A 15 13.46 -8.13 -5.02
N CYS A 16 12.60 -7.27 -5.53
CA CYS A 16 12.94 -5.90 -5.92
C CYS A 16 12.33 -4.84 -4.98
N GLU A 17 11.51 -5.27 -4.02
CA GLU A 17 10.78 -4.42 -3.06
C GLU A 17 9.87 -3.37 -3.74
N ILE A 18 9.25 -3.73 -4.87
CA ILE A 18 8.38 -2.83 -5.65
C ILE A 18 6.92 -3.28 -5.53
N PHE A 19 6.01 -2.31 -5.34
CA PHE A 19 4.58 -2.55 -5.46
C PHE A 19 4.12 -2.38 -6.92
N TYR A 20 3.22 -3.26 -7.38
CA TYR A 20 2.54 -3.13 -8.66
C TYR A 20 1.05 -3.03 -8.42
N LYS A 21 0.43 -1.95 -8.89
CA LYS A 21 -1.03 -1.78 -8.89
C LYS A 21 -1.58 -1.96 -10.29
N GLU A 22 -2.45 -2.92 -10.50
CA GLU A 22 -3.14 -3.09 -11.79
C GLU A 22 -4.22 -2.03 -11.93
N ILE A 23 -4.14 -1.18 -12.94
CA ILE A 23 -5.20 -0.20 -13.26
C ILE A 23 -5.97 -0.74 -14.44
N ASN A 24 -7.28 -0.90 -14.28
CA ASN A 24 -8.20 -1.26 -15.36
C ASN A 24 -9.41 -0.31 -15.38
N SER A 25 -9.22 0.88 -15.97
CA SER A 25 -10.26 1.92 -16.01
C SER A 25 -10.02 2.90 -17.16
N ALA A 26 -11.09 3.54 -17.65
CA ALA A 26 -11.03 4.55 -18.72
C ALA A 26 -10.26 4.10 -19.99
N GLY A 27 -10.33 2.82 -20.34
CA GLY A 27 -9.60 2.23 -21.48
C GLY A 27 -8.11 2.00 -21.23
N ILE A 28 -7.63 2.24 -20.00
CA ILE A 28 -6.27 1.94 -19.57
C ILE A 28 -6.29 0.58 -18.87
N HIS A 29 -5.46 -0.35 -19.35
CA HIS A 29 -5.18 -1.61 -18.67
C HIS A 29 -3.65 -1.78 -18.57
N LYS A 30 -3.08 -1.44 -17.42
CA LYS A 30 -1.62 -1.41 -17.19
C LYS A 30 -1.27 -1.78 -15.74
N LEU A 31 -0.01 -2.15 -15.51
CA LEU A 31 0.57 -2.22 -14.16
C LEU A 31 1.27 -0.91 -13.83
N VAL A 32 0.98 -0.36 -12.66
CA VAL A 32 1.65 0.85 -12.15
C VAL A 32 2.68 0.42 -11.12
N SER A 33 3.95 0.60 -11.42
CA SER A 33 5.04 0.41 -10.47
C SER A 33 5.07 1.57 -9.48
N LEU A 34 4.97 1.23 -8.20
CA LEU A 34 5.01 2.14 -7.08
C LEU A 34 6.23 1.73 -6.23
N PRO A 35 7.33 2.51 -6.27
CA PRO A 35 8.42 2.26 -5.36
C PRO A 35 7.93 2.37 -3.90
N PRO A 36 8.57 1.65 -2.98
CA PRO A 36 8.24 1.72 -1.57
C PRO A 36 8.41 3.17 -1.10
N LYS A 37 7.56 3.58 -0.16
CA LYS A 37 7.73 4.89 0.47
C LYS A 37 8.72 4.73 1.61
N ASP A 38 9.75 5.55 1.60
CA ASP A 38 10.64 5.68 2.74
C ASP A 38 9.87 6.30 3.91
N ILE A 39 9.53 5.48 4.90
CA ILE A 39 8.85 5.90 6.12
C ILE A 39 9.82 5.78 7.28
N ASP A 40 10.21 6.93 7.84
CA ASP A 40 11.06 6.99 9.03
C ASP A 40 10.28 6.60 10.29
N TRP A 41 10.23 5.28 10.55
CA TRP A 41 9.53 4.71 11.69
C TRP A 41 10.31 4.87 12.99
N ASN A 42 9.67 5.46 14.00
CA ASN A 42 10.16 5.45 15.37
C ASN A 42 9.55 4.27 16.13
N ILE A 43 10.30 3.17 16.23
CA ILE A 43 9.91 1.97 17.00
C ILE A 43 9.86 2.33 18.49
N LYS A 44 8.71 2.06 19.11
CA LYS A 44 8.46 2.32 20.53
C LYS A 44 8.71 1.06 21.36
N LYS A 45 8.89 1.25 22.67
CA LYS A 45 8.99 0.16 23.65
C LYS A 45 7.65 -0.49 23.97
N GLU A 46 6.55 0.08 23.48
CA GLU A 46 5.20 -0.44 23.72
C GLU A 46 5.02 -1.74 22.93
N THR A 47 4.68 -2.81 23.63
CA THR A 47 4.30 -4.10 23.03
C THR A 47 2.88 -4.48 23.40
N ARG A 48 2.27 -5.30 22.54
CA ARG A 48 0.95 -5.89 22.75
C ARG A 48 1.04 -7.36 22.41
N ILE A 49 0.70 -8.21 23.37
CA ILE A 49 0.63 -9.65 23.15
C ILE A 49 -0.78 -10.00 22.68
N THR A 50 -0.86 -10.69 21.54
CA THR A 50 -2.08 -11.40 21.11
C THR A 50 -1.93 -12.89 21.44
N SER A 51 -2.98 -13.68 21.27
CA SER A 51 -2.90 -15.13 21.54
C SER A 51 -1.85 -15.85 20.68
N ASP A 52 -1.51 -15.29 19.52
CA ASP A 52 -0.72 -15.97 18.49
C ASP A 52 0.63 -15.30 18.19
N TYR A 53 0.80 -14.01 18.53
CA TYR A 53 2.01 -13.23 18.20
C TYR A 53 2.19 -12.00 19.09
N GLU A 54 3.45 -11.58 19.26
CA GLU A 54 3.83 -10.31 19.88
C GLU A 54 3.82 -9.18 18.83
N LEU A 55 3.20 -8.07 19.19
CA LEU A 55 3.14 -6.86 18.38
C LEU A 55 3.96 -5.75 19.02
N PHE A 56 4.72 -5.05 18.19
CA PHE A 56 5.52 -3.88 18.54
C PHE A 56 4.89 -2.65 17.91
N LYS A 57 4.90 -1.54 18.65
CA LYS A 57 4.37 -0.27 18.14
C LYS A 57 5.46 0.52 17.42
N ALA A 58 5.10 1.11 16.29
CA ALA A 58 5.91 2.13 15.62
C ALA A 58 5.04 3.36 15.31
N GLU A 59 5.67 4.53 15.29
CA GLU A 59 5.02 5.79 14.93
C GLU A 59 5.85 6.53 13.90
N ALA A 60 5.20 7.16 12.92
CA ALA A 60 5.86 7.99 11.93
C ALA A 60 5.03 9.25 11.64
N MET A 61 5.70 10.26 11.08
CA MET A 61 5.06 11.47 10.56
C MET A 61 5.51 11.66 9.11
N VAL A 62 4.56 11.64 8.18
CA VAL A 62 4.84 11.77 6.75
C VAL A 62 4.26 13.08 6.23
N ASP A 63 5.11 13.88 5.59
CA ASP A 63 4.67 15.09 4.90
C ASP A 63 3.99 14.70 3.58
N ASN A 64 2.85 15.33 3.28
CA ASN A 64 2.20 15.20 1.99
C ASN A 64 2.70 16.30 1.04
N ASN A 65 2.59 16.04 -0.27
CA ASN A 65 3.06 16.96 -1.32
C ASN A 65 2.34 18.34 -1.33
N LYS A 66 1.32 18.53 -0.50
CA LYS A 66 0.55 19.78 -0.35
C LYS A 66 0.83 20.50 0.98
N GLY A 67 1.91 20.12 1.68
CA GLY A 67 2.33 20.73 2.95
C GLY A 67 1.53 20.27 4.17
N GLY A 68 0.69 19.26 4.02
CA GLY A 68 0.02 18.58 5.12
C GLY A 68 0.88 17.49 5.75
N LYS A 69 0.46 17.02 6.92
CA LYS A 69 1.16 16.04 7.75
C LYS A 69 0.21 14.89 8.07
N THR A 70 0.71 13.68 7.88
CA THR A 70 -0.01 12.45 8.16
C THR A 70 0.68 11.74 9.31
N LYS A 71 -0.03 11.57 10.42
CA LYS A 71 0.44 10.76 11.54
C LYS A 71 0.11 9.30 11.26
N LEU A 72 1.11 8.44 11.39
CA LEU A 72 0.99 6.99 11.28
C LEU A 72 1.28 6.35 12.63
N VAL A 73 0.46 5.38 13.00
CA VAL A 73 0.71 4.49 14.14
C VAL A 73 0.51 3.06 13.65
N ALA A 74 1.58 2.28 13.66
CA ALA A 74 1.59 0.89 13.21
C ALA A 74 1.79 -0.06 14.41
N TRP A 75 1.16 -1.23 14.34
CA TRP A 75 1.54 -2.39 15.11
C TRP A 75 2.04 -3.48 14.16
N PHE A 76 3.22 -4.04 14.44
CA PHE A 76 3.87 -5.02 13.59
C PHE A 76 4.41 -6.20 14.39
N SER A 77 4.57 -7.36 13.76
CA SER A 77 5.14 -8.55 14.39
C SER A 77 6.33 -9.09 13.59
N PRO A 78 7.55 -9.12 14.18
CA PRO A 78 8.73 -9.74 13.58
C PRO A 78 8.57 -11.25 13.30
N ASP A 79 7.70 -11.92 14.06
CA ASP A 79 7.46 -13.36 13.93
C ASP A 79 6.61 -13.70 12.68
N LEU A 80 6.01 -12.70 12.05
CA LEU A 80 5.17 -12.84 10.88
C LEU A 80 5.88 -12.25 9.64
N PRO A 81 6.53 -13.07 8.81
CA PRO A 81 6.96 -12.63 7.49
C PRO A 81 5.75 -12.58 6.54
N PRO A 82 5.76 -11.73 5.50
CA PRO A 82 6.81 -10.77 5.08
C PRO A 82 6.68 -9.35 5.70
N ASN A 83 7.73 -8.53 5.53
CA ASN A 83 7.89 -7.17 6.10
C ASN A 83 7.03 -6.08 5.43
N PHE A 84 5.76 -6.36 5.15
CA PHE A 84 4.83 -5.39 4.59
C PHE A 84 3.48 -5.44 5.29
N GLY A 85 2.68 -4.39 5.07
CA GLY A 85 1.36 -4.21 5.65
C GLY A 85 0.25 -4.08 4.61
N PRO A 86 -0.98 -3.80 5.08
CA PRO A 86 -2.06 -3.38 4.22
C PRO A 86 -1.68 -2.14 3.38
N GLY A 87 -2.01 -2.13 2.10
CA GLY A 87 -1.71 -1.00 1.22
C GLY A 87 -0.21 -0.89 0.89
N LEU A 88 0.35 0.30 1.05
CA LEU A 88 1.76 0.61 0.74
C LEU A 88 2.61 0.85 1.99
N PHE A 89 2.17 0.39 3.16
CA PHE A 89 2.93 0.52 4.41
C PHE A 89 3.92 -0.64 4.52
N ASN A 90 5.19 -0.32 4.75
CA ASN A 90 6.33 -1.23 4.74
C ASN A 90 7.44 -0.70 5.68
N ASP A 91 8.65 -1.26 5.58
CA ASP A 91 9.87 -0.81 6.26
C ASP A 91 9.87 -0.98 7.79
N LEU A 92 9.06 -1.91 8.29
CA LEU A 92 9.15 -2.42 9.66
C LEU A 92 9.68 -3.86 9.65
N PRO A 93 10.45 -4.29 10.67
CA PRO A 93 10.97 -5.65 10.75
C PRO A 93 9.84 -6.60 11.16
N GLY A 94 9.04 -7.02 10.18
CA GLY A 94 7.89 -7.91 10.33
C GLY A 94 6.63 -7.38 9.65
N MET A 95 5.58 -8.20 9.63
CA MET A 95 4.30 -7.84 9.02
C MET A 95 3.58 -6.78 9.87
N ILE A 96 3.08 -5.73 9.21
CA ILE A 96 2.24 -4.72 9.85
C ILE A 96 0.80 -5.26 9.89
N THR A 97 0.28 -5.50 11.09
CA THR A 97 -1.07 -6.06 11.28
C THR A 97 -2.12 -4.97 11.46
N ASP A 98 -1.73 -3.86 12.08
CA ASP A 98 -2.62 -2.75 12.37
C ASP A 98 -1.94 -1.44 11.93
N ILE A 99 -2.70 -0.57 11.27
CA ILE A 99 -2.26 0.77 10.92
C ILE A 99 -3.38 1.76 11.21
N SER A 100 -3.05 2.83 11.92
CA SER A 100 -3.91 4.00 12.09
C SER A 100 -3.29 5.18 11.35
N VAL A 101 -4.10 5.83 10.53
CA VAL A 101 -3.70 6.98 9.71
C VAL A 101 -4.54 8.18 10.10
N THR A 102 -3.87 9.29 10.39
CA THR A 102 -4.53 10.58 10.68
C THR A 102 -3.95 11.67 9.80
N GLU A 103 -4.72 12.15 8.84
CA GLU A 103 -4.38 13.31 8.02
C GLU A 103 -4.77 14.59 8.77
N LEU A 104 -3.78 15.28 9.34
CA LEU A 104 -4.03 16.34 10.33
C LEU A 104 -4.80 17.54 9.74
N GLN A 105 -4.51 17.93 8.51
CA GLN A 105 -5.12 19.11 7.87
C GLN A 105 -6.49 18.81 7.29
N ALA A 106 -6.69 17.60 6.78
CA ALA A 106 -7.98 17.16 6.26
C ALA A 106 -8.94 16.73 7.37
N GLY A 107 -8.43 16.48 8.59
CA GLY A 107 -9.21 15.93 9.69
C GLY A 107 -9.69 14.50 9.44
N ILE A 108 -9.05 13.78 8.51
CA ILE A 108 -9.42 12.42 8.14
C ILE A 108 -8.68 11.45 9.04
N HIS A 109 -9.42 10.49 9.59
CA HIS A 109 -8.86 9.39 10.36
C HIS A 109 -9.44 8.07 9.89
N TYR A 110 -8.56 7.11 9.61
CA TYR A 110 -8.96 5.73 9.31
C TYR A 110 -7.95 4.76 9.90
N SER A 111 -8.39 3.52 10.09
CA SER A 111 -7.51 2.45 10.54
C SER A 111 -7.85 1.15 9.84
N MET A 112 -6.83 0.31 9.68
CA MET A 112 -6.98 -1.06 9.21
C MET A 112 -6.36 -1.96 10.28
N LYS A 113 -7.04 -3.06 10.57
CA LYS A 113 -6.61 -4.04 11.56
C LYS A 113 -6.84 -5.44 11.02
N ALA A 114 -5.83 -6.28 11.11
CA ALA A 114 -5.96 -7.70 10.83
C ALA A 114 -6.88 -8.36 11.87
N GLU A 115 -7.97 -8.95 11.40
CA GLU A 115 -8.88 -9.72 12.25
C GLU A 115 -8.46 -11.19 12.38
N LYS A 116 -7.90 -11.75 11.31
CA LYS A 116 -7.46 -13.15 11.25
C LYS A 116 -6.30 -13.30 10.28
N ILE A 117 -5.30 -14.06 10.68
CA ILE A 117 -4.15 -14.44 9.86
C ILE A 117 -4.21 -15.94 9.62
N THR A 118 -3.97 -16.37 8.39
CA THR A 118 -4.00 -17.79 8.03
C THR A 118 -2.91 -18.06 7.00
N LEU A 119 -2.01 -18.97 7.32
CA LEU A 119 -0.99 -19.41 6.38
C LEU A 119 -1.61 -20.32 5.32
N LYS A 120 -1.37 -20.00 4.05
CA LYS A 120 -1.73 -20.83 2.91
C LYS A 120 -0.45 -21.18 2.15
N ASN A 121 -0.16 -22.47 2.06
CA ASN A 121 1.11 -22.97 1.50
C ASN A 121 1.05 -23.21 -0.01
N ASP A 122 -0.11 -23.02 -0.64
CA ASP A 122 -0.41 -23.41 -2.02
C ASP A 122 -0.74 -22.22 -2.94
N LEU A 123 -0.30 -21.00 -2.62
CA LEU A 123 -0.48 -19.87 -3.52
C LEU A 123 0.56 -19.86 -4.65
N SER A 124 0.10 -20.12 -5.88
CA SER A 124 0.81 -19.72 -7.10
C SER A 124 0.37 -18.30 -7.51
N LEU A 125 0.92 -17.28 -6.86
CA LEU A 125 0.76 -15.89 -7.31
C LEU A 125 1.85 -15.58 -8.34
N GLN A 126 1.44 -14.96 -9.46
CA GLN A 126 2.35 -14.44 -10.47
C GLN A 126 1.94 -13.01 -10.76
N ILE A 127 2.91 -12.10 -10.71
CA ILE A 127 2.68 -10.72 -11.13
C ILE A 127 2.55 -10.75 -12.67
N PRO A 128 1.51 -10.16 -13.28
CA PRO A 128 1.26 -10.25 -14.73
C PRO A 128 2.19 -9.34 -15.55
N LEU A 129 3.50 -9.35 -15.25
CA LEU A 129 4.54 -8.54 -15.89
C LEU A 129 4.71 -8.82 -17.39
N LYS A 130 4.25 -10.00 -17.86
CA LYS A 130 4.30 -10.39 -19.28
C LYS A 130 3.06 -9.95 -20.05
N ASP A 131 1.93 -9.83 -19.37
CA ASP A 131 0.63 -9.58 -20.00
C ASP A 131 0.28 -8.09 -20.00
N LEU A 132 0.86 -7.32 -19.09
CA LEU A 132 0.57 -5.90 -18.90
C LEU A 132 1.84 -5.06 -18.98
N GLU A 133 1.73 -3.95 -19.71
CA GLU A 133 2.77 -2.92 -19.73
C GLU A 133 2.92 -2.30 -18.33
N VAL A 134 4.16 -2.22 -17.86
CA VAL A 134 4.51 -1.55 -16.60
C VAL A 134 4.81 -0.08 -16.86
N ILE A 135 4.13 0.79 -16.13
CA ILE A 135 4.35 2.23 -16.14
C ILE A 135 4.55 2.76 -14.72
N THR A 136 5.12 3.93 -14.59
CA THR A 136 5.24 4.67 -13.32
C THR A 136 3.96 5.44 -13.01
N ASP A 137 3.80 5.87 -11.74
CA ASP A 137 2.71 6.77 -11.36
C ASP A 137 2.74 8.09 -12.15
N SER A 138 3.93 8.65 -12.40
CA SER A 138 4.06 9.90 -13.17
C SER A 138 3.61 9.76 -14.63
N GLU A 139 3.89 8.62 -15.26
CA GLU A 139 3.39 8.29 -16.60
C GLU A 139 1.87 8.13 -16.61
N LEU A 140 1.30 7.48 -15.60
CA LEU A 140 -0.15 7.39 -15.44
C LEU A 140 -0.80 8.77 -15.32
N GLN A 141 -0.23 9.66 -14.49
CA GLN A 141 -0.71 11.03 -14.37
C GLN A 141 -0.62 11.79 -15.70
N ALA A 142 0.43 11.57 -16.50
CA ALA A 142 0.57 12.17 -17.81
C ALA A 142 -0.51 11.69 -18.79
N ILE A 143 -0.86 10.39 -18.77
CA ILE A 143 -1.94 9.83 -19.57
C ILE A 143 -3.28 10.49 -19.20
N PHE A 144 -3.62 10.54 -17.92
CA PHE A 144 -4.87 11.15 -17.46
C PHE A 144 -4.96 12.64 -17.77
N ARG A 145 -3.85 13.39 -17.66
CA ARG A 145 -3.81 14.81 -18.05
C ARG A 145 -4.13 15.01 -19.53
N LYS A 146 -3.56 14.18 -20.42
CA LYS A 146 -3.82 14.21 -21.87
C LYS A 146 -5.27 13.84 -22.20
N MET A 147 -5.84 12.85 -21.50
CA MET A 147 -7.25 12.50 -21.67
C MET A 147 -8.15 13.68 -21.29
N ASN A 148 -7.95 14.27 -20.11
CA ASN A 148 -8.77 15.38 -19.63
C ASN A 148 -8.67 16.64 -20.51
N SER A 149 -7.50 16.94 -21.10
CA SER A 149 -7.38 18.06 -22.06
C SER A 149 -8.19 17.84 -23.33
N ASN A 150 -8.37 16.59 -23.76
CA ASN A 150 -9.15 16.27 -24.96
C ASN A 150 -10.68 16.29 -24.72
N PHE A 151 -11.13 16.31 -23.46
CA PHE A 151 -12.54 16.33 -23.08
C PHE A 151 -13.11 17.73 -22.79
N ARG A 152 -12.30 18.79 -22.86
CA ARG A 152 -12.79 20.17 -22.87
C ARG A 152 -12.87 20.66 -24.31
N PRO A 153 -14.02 20.54 -25.00
CA PRO A 153 -14.23 21.30 -26.21
C PRO A 153 -14.34 22.79 -25.84
N ASP A 154 -13.69 23.64 -26.64
CA ASP A 154 -13.89 25.08 -26.61
C ASP A 154 -15.35 25.47 -26.89
#